data_AF-A0A239KIG7-F1
#
_entry.id   AF-A0A239KIG7-F1
#
_cell.length_a   1.000
_cell.length_b   1.000
_cell.length_c   1.000
_cell.angle_alpha   90.00
_cell.angle_beta   90.00
_cell.angle_gamma   90.00
#
_symmetry.space_group_name_H-M   'P 1'
#
loop_
_entity.id
_entity.type
_entity.pdbx_description
1 polymer ?
#
loop_
_entity_poly.entity_id
_entity_poly.type
_entity_poly.pdbx_seq_one_letter_code
_entity_poly.pdbx_strand_id
1 'polypeptide(L)'
;MGGPLWPPSRFWQFWALAGMVVLTAAFWWGVEGYAMIESHYPRGQIADGLLRFGLLVLTPALVLVWSAAAWLRRRVGEGGYWQMLGLVAAIWAGSVLVTRILLG
;
A
#
# COMPACT_ATOMS: atom_id res chain seq x y z
N MET A 1 16.36 -20.21 30.41
CA MET A 1 15.50 -19.02 30.52
C MET A 1 16.06 -17.98 29.58
N GLY A 2 15.41 -17.73 28.44
CA GLY A 2 15.86 -16.68 27.52
C GLY A 2 15.62 -15.32 28.17
N GLY A 3 16.69 -14.58 28.47
CA GLY A 3 16.60 -13.22 28.99
C GLY A 3 15.84 -12.30 28.04
N PRO A 4 15.40 -11.11 28.50
CA PRO A 4 14.71 -10.15 27.65
C PRO A 4 15.55 -9.87 26.40
N LEU A 5 14.94 -10.00 25.22
CA LEU A 5 15.54 -9.74 23.92
C LEU A 5 15.83 -8.23 23.84
N TRP A 6 16.97 -7.83 24.41
CA TRP A 6 17.50 -6.48 24.34
C TRP A 6 18.39 -6.38 23.10
N PRO A 7 18.18 -5.40 22.21
CA PRO A 7 17.27 -4.24 22.34
C PRO A 7 15.81 -4.54 21.91
N PRO A 8 14.82 -3.77 22.42
CA PRO A 8 13.43 -3.86 21.98
C PRO A 8 13.34 -3.58 20.48
N SER A 9 12.47 -4.31 19.77
CA SER A 9 12.37 -4.17 18.32
C SER A 9 11.99 -2.73 17.94
N ARG A 10 12.73 -2.16 16.99
CA ARG A 10 12.46 -0.81 16.43
C ARG A 10 11.28 -0.81 15.45
N PHE A 11 10.46 -1.87 15.47
CA PHE A 11 9.39 -2.10 14.53
C PHE A 11 8.47 -0.89 14.40
N TRP A 12 7.99 -0.35 15.52
CA TRP A 12 7.02 0.75 15.51
C TRP A 12 7.59 2.06 14.97
N GLN A 13 8.90 2.29 15.16
CA GLN A 13 9.59 3.43 14.59
C GLN A 13 9.69 3.30 13.06
N PHE A 14 10.11 2.14 12.55
CA PHE A 14 10.18 1.90 11.11
C PHE A 14 8.80 1.85 10.46
N TRP A 15 7.80 1.29 11.16
CA TRP A 15 6.40 1.31 10.74
C TRP A 15 5.88 2.75 10.67
N ALA A 16 6.15 3.60 11.66
CA ALA A 16 5.73 5.00 11.55
C ALA A 16 6.42 5.72 10.37
N LEU A 17 7.74 5.55 10.21
CA LEU A 17 8.53 6.20 9.16
C LEU A 17 8.12 5.75 7.76
N ALA A 18 8.06 4.44 7.52
CA ALA A 18 7.64 3.89 6.24
C ALA A 18 6.16 4.23 5.95
N GLY A 19 5.32 4.23 6.99
CA GLY A 19 3.91 4.58 6.88
C GLY A 19 3.69 6.00 6.42
N MET A 20 4.51 6.95 6.89
CA MET A 20 4.45 8.34 6.42
C MET A 20 4.61 8.42 4.90
N VAL A 21 5.55 7.68 4.32
CA VAL A 21 5.78 7.70 2.87
C VAL A 21 4.69 6.95 2.12
N VAL A 22 4.42 5.70 2.52
CA VAL A 22 3.50 4.79 1.82
C VAL A 22 2.06 5.30 1.87
N LEU A 23 1.58 5.72 3.04
CA LEU A 23 0.21 6.20 3.20
C LEU A 23 0.00 7.58 2.54
N THR A 24 1.01 8.44 2.53
CA THR A 24 0.92 9.73 1.80
C THR A 24 0.83 9.49 0.30
N ALA A 25 1.65 8.59 -0.24
CA ALA A 25 1.58 8.22 -1.65
C ALA A 25 0.21 7.58 -2.00
N ALA A 26 -0.29 6.69 -1.13
CA ALA A 26 -1.60 6.07 -1.28
C ALA A 26 -2.75 7.10 -1.24
N PHE A 27 -2.68 8.05 -0.31
CA PHE A 27 -3.64 9.14 -0.22
C PHE A 27 -3.64 10.01 -1.48
N TRP A 28 -2.46 10.45 -1.93
CA TRP A 28 -2.35 11.30 -3.11
C TRP A 28 -2.85 10.60 -4.37
N TRP A 29 -2.47 9.33 -4.56
CA TRP A 29 -3.01 8.51 -5.64
C TRP A 29 -4.55 8.37 -5.56
N GLY A 30 -5.09 8.22 -4.35
CA GLY A 30 -6.53 8.21 -4.10
C GLY A 30 -7.24 9.46 -4.62
N VAL A 31 -6.73 10.64 -4.25
CA VAL A 31 -7.28 11.93 -4.68
C VAL A 31 -7.17 12.12 -6.19
N GLU A 32 -5.97 11.90 -6.73
CA GLU A 32 -5.72 12.13 -8.14
C GLU A 32 -6.45 11.12 -9.03
N GLY A 33 -6.45 9.85 -8.65
CA GLY A 33 -7.18 8.81 -9.36
C GLY A 33 -8.69 8.99 -9.30
N TYR A 34 -9.23 9.54 -8.20
CA TYR A 34 -10.64 9.92 -8.14
C TYR A 34 -10.96 11.04 -9.13
N ALA A 35 -10.16 12.10 -9.17
CA ALA A 35 -10.31 13.17 -10.16
C ALA A 35 -10.19 12.66 -11.61
N MET A 36 -9.34 11.65 -11.84
CA MET A 36 -9.31 10.94 -13.12
C MET A 36 -10.63 10.22 -13.38
N ILE A 37 -11.17 9.41 -12.46
CA ILE A 37 -12.47 8.75 -12.69
C ILE A 37 -13.58 9.76 -13.04
N GLU A 38 -13.59 10.92 -12.38
CA GLU A 38 -14.61 11.95 -12.58
C GLU A 38 -14.48 12.73 -13.90
N SER A 39 -13.26 12.86 -14.44
CA SER A 39 -12.98 13.72 -15.61
C SER A 39 -13.49 13.21 -16.97
N HIS A 40 -14.16 12.05 -17.05
CA HIS A 40 -14.79 11.48 -18.27
C HIS A 40 -13.92 11.49 -19.55
N TYR A 41 -12.61 11.63 -19.42
CA TYR A 41 -11.68 11.67 -20.55
C TYR A 41 -11.71 10.33 -21.28
N PRO A 42 -11.70 10.28 -22.62
CA PRO A 42 -11.67 9.01 -23.34
C PRO A 42 -10.38 8.24 -23.03
N ARG A 43 -10.52 7.03 -22.47
CA ARG A 43 -9.41 6.12 -22.13
C ARG A 43 -9.72 4.72 -22.62
N GLY A 44 -8.68 3.92 -22.82
CA GLY A 44 -8.85 2.49 -23.06
C GLY A 44 -9.50 1.77 -21.87
N GLN A 45 -10.36 0.78 -22.15
CA GLN A 45 -11.07 -0.01 -21.13
C GLN A 45 -10.12 -0.65 -20.10
N ILE A 46 -8.92 -1.05 -20.51
CA ILE A 46 -7.88 -1.62 -19.64
C ILE A 46 -7.37 -0.56 -18.64
N ALA A 47 -7.12 0.67 -19.11
CA ALA A 47 -6.65 1.75 -18.26
C ALA A 47 -7.70 2.14 -17.22
N ASP A 48 -8.98 2.22 -17.61
CA ASP A 48 -10.07 2.55 -16.69
C ASP A 48 -10.32 1.42 -15.68
N GLY A 49 -10.29 0.16 -16.13
CA GLY A 49 -10.42 -1.01 -15.26
C GLY A 49 -9.29 -1.07 -14.23
N LEU A 50 -8.05 -0.85 -14.66
CA LEU A 50 -6.88 -0.87 -13.76
C LEU A 50 -6.91 0.31 -12.77
N LEU A 51 -7.30 1.50 -13.21
CA LEU A 51 -7.48 2.67 -12.35
C LEU A 51 -8.51 2.40 -11.24
N ARG A 52 -9.69 1.91 -11.62
CA ARG A 52 -10.77 1.57 -10.66
C ARG A 52 -10.34 0.46 -9.71
N PHE A 53 -9.70 -0.59 -10.20
CA PHE A 53 -9.18 -1.67 -9.36
C PHE A 53 -8.10 -1.17 -8.39
N GLY A 54 -7.16 -0.36 -8.87
CA GLY A 54 -6.10 0.23 -8.05
C GLY A 54 -6.66 1.09 -6.92
N LEU A 55 -7.67 1.90 -7.20
CA LEU A 55 -8.29 2.80 -6.22
C LEU A 55 -9.24 2.08 -5.25
N LEU A 56 -10.13 1.24 -5.78
CA LEU A 56 -11.21 0.63 -4.99
C LEU A 56 -10.78 -0.65 -4.26
N VAL A 57 -9.70 -1.30 -4.72
CA VAL A 57 -9.26 -2.58 -4.14
C VAL A 57 -7.84 -2.48 -3.59
N LEU A 58 -6.85 -2.12 -4.41
CA LEU A 58 -5.45 -2.20 -3.97
C LEU A 58 -5.10 -1.14 -2.91
N THR A 59 -5.59 0.08 -3.08
CA THR A 59 -5.35 1.19 -2.13
C THR A 59 -5.95 0.88 -0.74
N PRO A 60 -7.23 0.48 -0.60
CA PRO A 60 -7.75 0.09 0.72
C PRO A 60 -7.11 -1.18 1.26
N ALA A 61 -6.75 -2.16 0.41
CA ALA A 61 -6.02 -3.34 0.86
C ALA A 61 -4.67 -2.97 1.50
N LEU A 62 -3.92 -2.05 0.89
CA LEU A 62 -2.67 -1.53 1.42
C LEU A 62 -2.88 -0.86 2.80
N VAL A 63 -3.90 -0.01 2.93
CA VAL A 63 -4.24 0.66 4.20
C VAL A 63 -4.66 -0.34 5.28
N LEU A 64 -5.44 -1.36 4.94
CA LEU A 64 -5.87 -2.40 5.86
C LEU A 64 -4.69 -3.23 6.36
N VAL A 65 -3.81 -3.67 5.46
CA VAL A 65 -2.59 -4.40 5.81
C VAL A 65 -1.69 -3.54 6.70
N TRP A 66 -1.57 -2.25 6.39
CA TRP A 66 -0.79 -1.30 7.20
C TRP A 66 -1.36 -1.15 8.62
N SER A 67 -2.68 -0.96 8.73
CA SER A 67 -3.38 -0.68 9.99
C SER A 67 -3.48 -1.92 10.88
N ALA A 68 -3.61 -3.10 10.27
CA ALA A 68 -3.68 -4.38 10.98
C ALA A 68 -2.30 -4.90 11.43
N ALA A 69 -1.24 -4.08 11.39
CA ALA A 69 0.13 -4.47 11.73
C ALA A 69 0.25 -5.16 13.11
N ALA A 70 -0.43 -4.63 14.14
CA ALA A 70 -0.41 -5.22 15.48
C ALA A 70 -0.95 -6.66 15.50
N TRP A 71 -1.97 -6.95 14.69
CA TRP A 71 -2.61 -8.26 14.61
C TRP A 71 -1.83 -9.21 13.71
N LEU A 72 -1.44 -8.76 12.51
CA LEU A 72 -0.67 -9.54 11.54
C LEU A 72 0.69 -9.95 12.11
N ARG A 73 1.41 -9.03 12.77
CA ARG A 73 2.72 -9.33 13.37
C ARG A 73 2.66 -10.43 14.43
N ARG A 74 1.53 -10.57 15.13
CA ARG A 74 1.33 -11.68 16.09
C ARG A 74 1.14 -13.04 15.41
N ARG A 75 0.75 -13.06 14.13
CA ARG A 75 0.49 -14.29 13.36
C ARG A 75 1.71 -14.75 12.56
N VAL A 76 2.35 -13.82 11.86
CA VAL A 76 3.43 -14.12 10.89
C VAL A 76 4.82 -13.65 11.34
N GLY A 77 4.93 -13.06 12.54
CA GLY A 77 6.17 -12.46 13.02
C GLY A 77 6.49 -11.12 12.35
N GLU A 78 7.58 -10.47 12.80
CA GLU A 78 7.99 -9.16 12.26
C GLU A 78 8.47 -9.27 10.81
N GLY A 79 9.37 -10.22 10.52
CA GLY A 79 9.90 -10.43 9.17
C GLY A 79 8.82 -10.79 8.15
N GLY A 80 7.90 -11.68 8.54
CA GLY A 80 6.76 -12.07 7.68
C GLY A 80 5.83 -10.90 7.40
N TYR A 81 5.55 -10.06 8.40
CA TYR A 81 4.77 -8.83 8.18
C TYR A 81 5.44 -7.90 7.17
N TRP A 82 6.75 -7.64 7.32
CA TRP A 82 7.48 -6.77 6.40
C TRP A 82 7.54 -7.32 4.98
N GLN A 83 7.71 -8.63 4.81
CA GLN A 83 7.68 -9.27 3.50
C GLN A 83 6.30 -9.17 2.85
N MET A 84 5.23 -9.44 3.60
CA MET A 84 3.86 -9.31 3.12
C MET A 84 3.55 -7.86 2.75
N LEU A 85 3.89 -6.91 3.60
CA LEU A 85 3.68 -5.49 3.37
C LEU A 85 4.46 -5.01 2.14
N GLY A 86 5.72 -5.43 2.00
CA GLY A 86 6.54 -5.10 0.84
C GLY A 86 5.95 -5.64 -0.46
N LEU A 87 5.42 -6.86 -0.45
CA LEU A 87 4.75 -7.46 -1.61
C LEU A 87 3.48 -6.69 -1.98
N VAL A 88 2.61 -6.38 -1.00
CA VAL A 88 1.39 -5.60 -1.22
C VAL A 88 1.73 -4.20 -1.74
N ALA A 89 2.74 -3.55 -1.17
CA ALA A 89 3.20 -2.24 -1.61
C ALA A 89 3.79 -2.28 -3.03
N ALA A 90 4.54 -3.32 -3.39
CA ALA A 90 5.09 -3.49 -4.74
C ALA A 90 3.99 -3.72 -5.79
N ILE A 91 2.98 -4.55 -5.48
CA ILE A 91 1.82 -4.74 -6.35
C ILE A 91 1.05 -3.42 -6.53
N TRP A 92 0.80 -2.71 -5.44
CA TRP A 92 0.12 -1.42 -5.49
C TRP A 92 0.91 -0.41 -6.33
N ALA A 93 2.21 -0.24 -6.08
CA ALA A 93 3.06 0.68 -6.83
C ALA A 93 3.17 0.29 -8.31
N GLY A 94 3.26 -1.00 -8.63
CA GLY A 94 3.26 -1.51 -10.00
C GLY A 94 1.94 -1.20 -10.72
N SER A 95 0.80 -1.37 -10.04
CA SER A 95 -0.51 -0.99 -10.59
C SER A 95 -0.60 0.51 -10.88
N VAL A 96 -0.13 1.36 -9.96
CA VAL A 96 -0.07 2.81 -10.17
C VAL A 96 0.80 3.15 -11.39
N LEU A 97 1.99 2.57 -11.48
CA LEU A 97 2.92 2.80 -12.58
C LEU A 97 2.33 2.41 -13.95
N VAL A 98 1.77 1.20 -14.05
CA VAL A 98 1.14 0.74 -15.30
C VAL A 98 -0.06 1.61 -15.66
N THR A 99 -0.88 2.00 -14.67
CA THR A 99 -1.99 2.92 -14.89
C THR A 99 -1.49 4.24 -15.48
N ARG A 100 -0.43 4.83 -14.92
CA ARG A 100 0.20 6.06 -15.44
C ARG A 100 0.69 5.92 -16.86
N ILE A 101 1.36 4.82 -17.19
CA ILE A 101 1.87 4.56 -18.54
C ILE A 101 0.71 4.45 -19.55
N LEU A 102 -0.38 3.80 -19.16
CA LEU A 102 -1.56 3.64 -20.02
C LEU A 102 -2.41 4.91 -20.17
N LEU A 103 -2.30 5.83 -19.21
CA LEU A 103 -2.96 7.14 -19.23
C LEU A 103 -2.14 8.24 -19.93
N GLY A 104 -0.93 7.91 -20.40
CA GLY A 104 0.02 8.83 -21.03
C GLY A 104 -0.58 9.74 -22.09
#